data_AF-A0A9E5YAR9-F1
#
_entry.id   AF-A0A9E5YAR9-F1
#
_cell.length_a   1.000
_cell.length_b   1.000
_cell.length_c   1.000
_cell.angle_alpha   90.00
_cell.angle_beta   90.00
_cell.angle_gamma   90.00
#
_symmetry.space_group_name_H-M   'P 1'
#
loop_
_entity.id
_entity.type
_entity.pdbx_description
1 polymer ?
#
loop_
_entity_poly.entity_id
_entity_poly.type
_entity_poly.pdbx_seq_one_letter_code
_entity_poly.pdbx_strand_id
1 'polypeptide(L)' 'MKKRIETVFTHKMEGGAEGRLGIDDNGKLYWNEQAVITEQKVTLQRWVNIALIIASISTLAIAIFTGLQFFGYEK' A
#
# COMPACT_ATOMS: atom_id res chain seq x y z
N MET A 1 2.38 18.18 16.05
CA MET A 1 1.27 18.61 15.15
C MET A 1 -0.02 17.95 15.60
N LYS A 2 -1.11 18.70 15.75
CA LYS A 2 -2.44 18.16 16.06
C LYS A 2 -2.93 17.44 14.79
N LYS A 3 -3.21 16.14 14.87
CA LYS A 3 -3.71 15.38 13.71
C LYS A 3 -5.11 15.88 13.35
N ARG A 4 -5.35 16.22 12.09
CA ARG A 4 -6.68 16.59 11.61
C ARG A 4 -7.46 15.29 11.38
N ILE A 5 -8.62 15.16 12.03
CA ILE A 5 -9.54 14.03 11.80
C ILE A 5 -10.70 14.59 10.99
N GLU A 6 -10.84 14.12 9.76
CA GLU A 6 -11.97 14.48 8.90
C GLU A 6 -13.09 13.48 9.12
N THR A 7 -14.30 13.96 9.43
CA THR A 7 -15.47 13.07 9.61
C THR A 7 -16.01 12.67 8.25
N VAL A 8 -15.95 11.38 7.92
CA VAL A 8 -16.39 10.83 6.64
C VAL A 8 -17.78 10.22 6.71
N PHE A 9 -18.24 9.79 7.89
CA PHE A 9 -19.54 9.18 8.06
C PHE A 9 -20.13 9.52 9.42
N THR A 10 -21.43 9.82 9.46
CA THR A 10 -22.19 10.09 10.69
C THR A 10 -23.42 9.19 10.70
N HIS A 11 -23.63 8.47 11.79
CA HIS A 11 -24.73 7.54 11.96
C HIS A 11 -25.50 7.86 13.25
N LYS A 12 -26.83 7.97 13.13
CA LYS A 12 -27.74 8.13 14.28
C LYS A 12 -28.22 6.76 14.71
N MET A 13 -27.89 6.36 15.94
CA MET A 13 -28.32 5.10 16.52
C MET A 13 -29.74 5.21 17.09
N GLU A 14 -30.45 4.10 17.15
CA GLU A 14 -31.74 3.99 17.85
C GLU A 14 -31.51 4.22 19.35
N GLY A 15 -31.81 5.44 19.81
CA GLY A 15 -31.47 5.92 21.16
C GLY A 15 -30.97 7.37 21.19
N GLY A 16 -30.79 8.01 20.02
CA GLY A 16 -30.37 9.41 19.92
C GLY A 16 -28.86 9.63 20.02
N ALA A 17 -28.08 8.57 20.18
CA ALA A 17 -26.63 8.64 20.13
C ALA A 17 -26.13 8.82 18.69
N GLU A 18 -25.21 9.76 18.47
CA GLU A 18 -24.53 9.96 17.19
C GLU A 18 -23.15 9.29 17.20
N GLY A 19 -22.92 8.39 16.25
CA GLY A 19 -21.61 7.81 15.96
C GLY A 19 -20.96 8.53 14.77
N ARG A 20 -19.71 8.98 14.93
CA ARG A 20 -18.94 9.68 13.90
C ARG A 20 -17.71 8.86 13.54
N LEU A 21 -17.62 8.44 12.29
CA LEU A 21 -16.42 7.82 11.74
C LEU A 21 -15.59 8.92 11.07
N GLY A 22 -14.32 9.02 11.46
CA GLY A 22 -13.35 9.93 10.88
C GLY A 22 -12.09 9.23 10.39
N ILE A 23 -11.33 9.92 9.55
CA ILE A 23 -10.05 9.46 9.00
C ILE A 23 -8.98 10.54 9.21
N ASP A 24 -7.75 10.15 9.56
CA ASP A 24 -6.60 11.07 9.57
C ASP A 24 -5.85 11.08 8.23
N ASP A 25 -4.94 12.03 8.07
CA ASP A 25 -4.08 12.17 6.88
C ASP A 25 -3.25 10.91 6.56
N ASN A 26 -3.11 9.97 7.51
CA ASN A 26 -2.37 8.72 7.34
C ASN A 26 -3.29 7.52 7.04
N GLY A 27 -4.58 7.75 6.79
CA GLY A 27 -5.56 6.71 6.53
C GLY A 27 -5.94 5.89 7.76
N LYS A 28 -5.69 6.39 8.98
CA LYS A 28 -6.15 5.74 10.22
C LYS A 28 -7.60 6.09 10.47
N LEU A 29 -8.39 5.09 10.85
CA LEU A 29 -9.80 5.24 11.16
C LEU A 29 -10.00 5.61 12.63
N TYR A 30 -10.98 6.46 12.87
CA TYR A 30 -11.37 6.95 14.19
C TYR A 30 -12.88 6.82 14.34
N TRP A 31 -13.34 6.35 15.50
CA TRP A 31 -14.74 6.31 15.88
C TRP A 31 -14.94 7.23 17.07
N ASN A 32 -15.78 8.26 16.93
CA ASN A 32 -15.99 9.28 17.95
C ASN A 32 -14.67 9.87 18.48
N GLU A 33 -13.77 10.26 17.56
CA GLU A 33 -12.42 10.78 17.86
C GLU A 33 -11.45 9.78 18.51
N GLN A 34 -11.89 8.54 18.81
CA GLN A 34 -11.05 7.47 19.33
C GLN A 34 -10.48 6.63 18.19
N ALA A 35 -9.19 6.31 18.24
CA ALA A 35 -8.55 5.52 17.20
C ALA A 35 -9.14 4.10 17.16
N VAL A 36 -9.66 3.70 15.99
CA VAL A 36 -10.04 2.32 15.73
C VAL A 36 -8.78 1.58 15.31
N ILE A 37 -8.34 0.64 16.14
CA ILE A 37 -7.20 -0.23 15.79
C ILE A 37 -7.68 -1.19 14.71
N THR A 38 -7.58 -0.76 13.45
CA THR A 38 -7.68 -1.65 12.32
C THR A 38 -6.30 -2.22 12.05
N GLU A 39 -6.17 -3.55 12.03
CA GLU A 39 -5.00 -4.19 11.45
C GLU A 39 -4.92 -3.76 9.97
N GLN A 40 -4.08 -2.76 9.66
CA GLN A 40 -3.71 -2.51 8.27
C GLN A 40 -2.98 -3.75 7.78
N LYS A 41 -3.68 -4.63 7.05
CA LYS A 41 -3.07 -5.75 6.31
C LYS A 41 -2.26 -5.17 5.15
N VAL A 42 -1.10 -4.59 5.44
CA VAL A 42 -0.09 -4.22 4.44
C VAL A 42 0.68 -5.49 4.05
N THR A 43 0.01 -6.43 3.39
CA THR A 43 0.66 -7.66 2.89
C THR A 43 1.06 -7.56 1.42
N LEU A 44 0.62 -6.53 0.69
CA LEU A 44 0.94 -6.38 -0.74
C LEU A 44 2.40 -6.01 -1.01
N GLN A 45 3.02 -5.14 -0.19
CA GLN A 45 4.35 -4.61 -0.48
C GLN A 45 5.45 -5.68 -0.57
N ARG A 46 5.35 -6.75 0.23
CA ARG A 46 6.36 -7.82 0.20
C ARG A 46 6.38 -8.59 -1.12
N TRP A 47 5.20 -8.96 -1.62
CA TRP A 47 5.10 -9.69 -2.89
C TRP A 47 5.50 -8.82 -4.08
N VAL A 48 5.15 -7.54 -4.06
CA VAL A 48 5.57 -6.56 -5.08
C VAL A 48 7.10 -6.43 -5.11
N ASN A 49 7.75 -6.31 -3.95
CA ASN A 49 9.20 -6.22 -3.89
C ASN A 49 9.90 -7.50 -4.40
N ILE A 50 9.37 -8.68 -4.07
CA ILE A 50 9.88 -9.95 -4.58
C ILE A 50 9.75 -10.02 -6.12
N ALA A 51 8.58 -9.67 -6.65
CA ALA A 51 8.34 -9.66 -8.09
C ALA A 51 9.29 -8.68 -8.82
N LEU A 52 9.55 -7.52 -8.23
CA LEU A 52 10.43 -6.50 -8.79
C LEU A 52 11.89 -7.00 -8.86
N ILE A 53 12.36 -7.68 -7.81
CA ILE A 53 13.70 -8.31 -7.79
C ILE A 53 13.81 -9.36 -8.89
N ILE A 54 12.84 -10.27 -9.01
CA ILE A 54 12.86 -11.32 -10.03
C ILE A 54 12.88 -10.70 -11.44
N ALA A 55 12.02 -9.71 -11.71
CA ALA A 55 11.98 -9.02 -12.99
C ALA A 55 13.32 -8.35 -13.34
N SER A 56 13.99 -7.74 -12.36
CA SER A 56 15.29 -7.10 -12.57
C SER A 56 16.39 -8.10 -12.96
N ILE A 57 16.39 -9.30 -12.34
CA ILE A 57 17.34 -10.37 -12.66
C ILE A 57 17.08 -10.92 -14.07
N SER A 58 15.81 -11.14 -14.43
CA SER A 58 15.44 -11.59 -15.77
C SER A 58 15.87 -10.58 -16.84
N THR A 59 15.66 -9.28 -16.57
CA THR A 59 16.07 -8.20 -17.49
C THR A 59 17.59 -8.18 -17.67
N LEU A 60 18.36 -8.37 -16.59
CA LEU A 60 19.82 -8.44 -16.67
C LEU A 60 20.31 -9.64 -17.49
N ALA A 61 19.69 -10.81 -17.30
CA ALA A 61 20.03 -12.01 -18.06
C ALA A 61 19.78 -11.83 -19.57
N ILE A 62 18.64 -11.23 -19.94
CA ILE A 62 18.32 -10.90 -21.33
C ILE A 62 19.36 -9.91 -21.89
N ALA A 63 19.70 -8.86 -21.14
CA ALA A 63 20.68 -7.87 -21.57
C ALA A 63 22.07 -8.48 -21.83
N ILE A 64 22.51 -9.41 -20.97
CA ILE A 64 23.78 -10.13 -21.16
C ILE A 64 23.71 -11.00 -22.41
N PHE A 65 22.63 -11.77 -22.57
CA PHE A 65 22.48 -12.67 -23.73
C PHE A 65 22.45 -11.88 -25.04
N THR A 66 21.65 -10.81 -25.11
CA THR A 66 21.59 -9.92 -26.27
C THR A 66 22.93 -9.22 -26.52
N GLY A 67 23.64 -8.82 -25.47
CA GLY A 67 24.99 -8.25 -25.59
C GLY A 67 25.98 -9.25 -26.19
N LEU A 68 26.00 -10.49 -25.68
CA LEU A 68 26.88 -11.56 -26.19
C LEU A 68 26.56 -11.93 -27.64
N GLN A 69 25.27 -11.98 -28.02
CA GLN A 69 24.86 -12.17 -29.41
C GLN A 69 25.32 -11.00 -30.29
N PHE A 70 25.13 -9.75 -29.84
CA PHE A 70 25.53 -8.56 -30.59
C PHE A 70 27.06 -8.49 -30.81
N PHE A 71 27.85 -8.86 -29.80
CA PHE A 71 29.32 -8.88 -29.88
C PHE A 71 29.90 -10.16 -30.51
N GLY A 72 29.06 -11.04 -31.07
CA GLY A 72 29.52 -12.06 -32.01
C GLY A 72 30.01 -13.38 -31.41
N TYR A 73 29.47 -13.80 -30.26
CA TYR A 73 29.69 -15.18 -29.76
C TYR A 73 28.90 -16.24 -30.55
N GLU A 74 28.05 -15.84 -31.50
CA GLU A 74 27.47 -16.69 -32.55
C GLU A 74 28.09 -16.33 -33.92
N LYS A 75 29.23 -16.94 -34.24
CA LYS A 75 29.58 -17.30 -35.61
C LYS A 75 29.52 -18.81 -35.75
#